data_AF-A0AAU5A3V5-F1
#
_entry.id   AF-A0AAU5A3V5-F1
#
_cell.length_a   1.000
_cell.length_b   1.000
_cell.length_c   1.000
_cell.angle_alpha   90.00
_cell.angle_beta   90.00
_cell.angle_gamma   90.00
#
_symmetry.space_group_name_H-M   'P 1'
#
loop_
_entity.id
_entity.type
_entity.pdbx_description
1 polymer ?
#
loop_
_entity_poly.entity_id
_entity_poly.type
_entity_poly.pdbx_seq_one_letter_code
_entity_poly.pdbx_strand_id
1 'polypeptide(L)'
;MEPVRTDYAAGNAHLIASMVSNYQCGSCGGQVEELLTDNTTGFIQANIHHDDNCPVLNGHVSSIDDFARAAVIPDTFKARP
;
A
#
# COMPACT_ATOMS: atom_id res chain seq x y z
N MET A 1 -4.29 -7.34 20.83
CA MET A 1 -3.86 -7.99 19.58
C MET A 1 -3.31 -6.84 18.75
N GLU A 2 -2.05 -6.89 18.35
CA GLU A 2 -1.52 -5.86 17.44
C GLU A 2 -2.33 -5.92 16.13
N PRO A 3 -2.69 -4.78 15.52
CA PRO A 3 -3.34 -4.77 14.22
C PRO A 3 -2.45 -5.52 13.22
N VAL A 4 -3.02 -6.49 12.51
CA VAL A 4 -2.25 -7.25 11.51
C VAL A 4 -2.19 -6.38 10.25
N ARG A 5 -0.97 -6.00 9.87
CA ARG A 5 -0.70 -5.10 8.75
C ARG A 5 0.07 -5.82 7.66
N THR A 6 0.05 -5.24 6.46
CA THR A 6 1.01 -5.58 5.39
C THR A 6 1.85 -4.37 5.07
N ASP A 7 3.15 -4.57 4.88
CA ASP A 7 4.08 -3.48 4.61
C ASP A 7 4.62 -3.57 3.18
N TYR A 8 4.61 -2.45 2.47
CA TYR A 8 5.25 -2.30 1.17
C TYR A 8 6.41 -1.33 1.27
N ALA A 9 7.57 -1.68 0.70
CA ALA A 9 8.73 -0.81 0.69
C ALA A 9 9.21 -0.59 -0.74
N ALA A 10 9.50 0.66 -1.11
CA ALA A 10 10.23 0.94 -2.34
C ALA A 10 11.14 2.16 -2.22
N GLY A 11 12.28 2.11 -2.90
CA GLY A 11 13.18 3.26 -3.04
C GLY A 11 12.71 4.29 -4.06
N ASN A 12 11.83 3.89 -5.00
CA ASN A 12 11.26 4.83 -5.96
C ASN A 12 10.05 5.54 -5.34
N ALA A 13 10.22 6.81 -4.98
CA ALA A 13 9.17 7.63 -4.39
C ALA A 13 7.90 7.73 -5.27
N HIS A 14 8.05 7.69 -6.60
CA HIS A 14 6.92 7.72 -7.52
C HIS A 14 6.08 6.44 -7.42
N LEU A 15 6.73 5.29 -7.25
CA LEU A 15 6.04 4.01 -7.08
C LEU A 15 5.23 3.99 -5.78
N ILE A 16 5.81 4.49 -4.69
CA ILE A 16 5.09 4.58 -3.40
C ILE A 16 3.96 5.59 -3.49
N ALA A 17 4.17 6.75 -4.10
CA ALA A 17 3.11 7.73 -4.30
C ALA A 17 1.94 7.16 -5.11
N SER A 18 2.22 6.40 -6.19
CA SER A 18 1.19 5.68 -6.95
C SER A 18 0.43 4.69 -6.08
N MET A 19 1.18 3.82 -5.40
CA MET A 19 0.59 2.78 -4.56
C MET A 19 -0.31 3.42 -3.50
N VAL A 20 0.16 4.44 -2.79
CA VAL A 20 -0.64 5.12 -1.76
C VAL A 20 -1.91 5.77 -2.32
N SER A 21 -1.80 6.42 -3.47
CA SER A 21 -2.93 7.15 -4.06
C SER A 21 -4.02 6.24 -4.61
N ASN A 22 -3.66 5.00 -4.97
CA ASN A 22 -4.55 4.05 -5.64
C ASN A 22 -4.76 2.76 -4.85
N TYR A 23 -4.28 2.68 -3.61
CA TYR A 23 -4.35 1.45 -2.83
C TYR A 23 -5.81 1.05 -2.61
N GLN A 24 -6.14 -0.16 -3.02
CA GLN A 24 -7.42 -0.81 -2.75
C GLN A 24 -7.14 -2.29 -2.49
N CYS A 25 -7.48 -2.74 -1.28
CA CYS A 25 -7.49 -4.16 -1.01
C CYS A 25 -8.62 -4.81 -1.81
N GLY A 26 -8.31 -5.89 -2.54
CA GLY A 26 -9.32 -6.63 -3.31
C GLY A 26 -10.33 -7.41 -2.45
N SER A 27 -10.17 -7.41 -1.12
CA SER A 27 -10.96 -8.24 -0.20
C SER A 27 -11.53 -7.50 1.02
N CYS A 28 -11.11 -6.26 1.29
CA CYS A 28 -11.58 -5.48 2.44
C CYS A 28 -11.47 -3.96 2.18
N GLY A 29 -11.88 -3.13 3.14
CA GLY A 29 -11.73 -1.67 3.11
C GLY A 29 -10.33 -1.16 3.46
N GLY A 30 -9.29 -1.99 3.26
CA GLY A 30 -7.93 -1.72 3.71
C GLY A 30 -7.37 -0.40 3.19
N GLN A 31 -6.60 0.28 4.03
CA GLN A 31 -6.10 1.63 3.78
C GLN A 31 -4.64 1.79 4.22
N VAL A 32 -3.93 2.70 3.55
CA VAL A 32 -2.61 3.13 3.98
C VAL A 32 -2.77 3.89 5.30
N GLU A 33 -2.12 3.39 6.35
CA GLU A 33 -2.18 3.98 7.68
C GLU A 33 -0.98 4.90 7.93
N GLU A 34 0.20 4.52 7.41
CA GLU A 34 1.45 5.21 7.72
C GLU A 34 2.45 5.12 6.57
N LEU A 35 3.29 6.15 6.44
CA LEU A 35 4.47 6.17 5.59
C LEU A 35 5.72 6.44 6.44
N LEU A 36 6.69 5.55 6.36
CA LEU A 36 7.94 5.60 7.11
C LEU A 36 9.11 5.62 6.14
N THR A 37 10.02 6.58 6.29
CA THR A 37 11.28 6.55 5.55
C THR A 37 12.32 5.78 6.36
N ASP A 38 12.84 4.70 5.80
CA ASP A 38 14.00 4.01 6.36
C ASP A 38 15.26 4.84 6.07
N ASN A 39 15.82 5.44 7.12
CA ASN A 39 17.00 6.31 7.03
C ASN A 39 18.30 5.54 6.70
N THR A 40 18.29 4.20 6.74
CA THR A 40 19.44 3.35 6.41
C THR A 40 19.42 2.97 4.94
N THR A 41 18.27 2.56 4.41
CA THR A 41 18.13 2.06 3.04
C THR A 41 17.62 3.13 2.07
N GLY A 42 17.05 4.22 2.59
CA GLY A 42 16.35 5.25 1.80
C GLY A 42 15.00 4.79 1.27
N PHE A 43 14.50 3.62 1.67
CA PHE A 43 13.20 3.13 1.23
C PHE A 43 12.07 3.85 1.95
N ILE A 44 10.99 4.10 1.22
CA ILE A 44 9.73 4.53 1.82
C ILE A 44 8.90 3.27 2.02
N GLN A 45 8.60 2.98 3.28
CA GLN A 45 7.71 1.93 3.73
C GLN A 45 6.30 2.48 3.88
N ALA A 46 5.31 1.71 3.47
CA ALA A 46 3.91 2.00 3.62
C ALA A 46 3.22 0.86 4.34
N ASN A 47 2.60 1.20 5.46
CA ASN A 47 1.90 0.23 6.31
C ASN A 47 0.42 0.26 5.93
N ILE A 48 -0.12 -0.91 5.59
CA ILE A 48 -1.54 -1.05 5.26
C ILE A 48 -2.27 -1.69 6.42
N HIS A 49 -3.31 -0.99 6.88
CA HIS A 49 -4.32 -1.56 7.75
C HIS A 49 -5.35 -2.34 6.91
N HIS A 50 -5.69 -3.55 7.34
CA HIS A 50 -6.77 -4.35 6.77
C HIS A 50 -7.89 -4.55 7.78
N ASP A 51 -9.11 -4.80 7.31
CA ASP A 51 -10.21 -5.19 8.19
C ASP A 51 -9.97 -6.58 8.80
N ASP A 52 -10.62 -6.84 9.93
CA ASP A 52 -10.59 -8.14 10.60
C ASP A 52 -10.94 -9.28 9.63
N ASN A 53 -10.17 -10.37 9.73
CA ASN A 53 -10.30 -11.56 8.88
C ASN A 53 -10.04 -11.36 7.39
N CYS A 54 -9.41 -10.25 6.99
CA CYS A 54 -8.96 -10.09 5.61
C CYS A 54 -8.06 -11.29 5.19
N PRO A 55 -8.34 -11.96 4.07
CA PRO A 55 -7.60 -13.15 3.64
C PRO A 55 -6.15 -12.86 3.23
N VAL A 56 -5.78 -11.58 3.09
CA VAL A 56 -4.39 -11.16 2.91
C VAL A 56 -3.59 -11.40 4.19
N LEU A 57 -4.20 -11.18 5.36
CA LEU A 57 -3.54 -11.29 6.67
C LEU A 57 -3.18 -12.73 7.05
N ASN A 58 -3.94 -13.71 6.54
CA ASN A 58 -3.68 -15.13 6.77
C ASN A 58 -3.03 -15.82 5.57
N GLY A 59 -2.62 -15.06 4.55
CA GLY A 59 -1.91 -15.57 3.37
C GLY A 59 -2.76 -16.41 2.40
N HIS A 60 -4.09 -16.46 2.57
CA HIS A 60 -4.98 -17.08 1.59
C HIS A 60 -5.02 -16.30 0.27
N VAL A 61 -4.78 -14.99 0.32
CA VAL A 61 -4.63 -14.10 -0.83
C VAL A 61 -3.29 -13.38 -0.74
N SER A 62 -2.61 -13.21 -1.88
CA SER A 62 -1.34 -12.48 -1.96
C SER A 62 -1.55 -10.98 -1.87
N SER A 63 -0.78 -10.31 -1.01
CA SER A 63 -0.72 -8.84 -0.92
C SER A 63 -0.08 -8.21 -2.17
N ILE A 64 0.75 -8.96 -2.91
CA ILE A 64 1.44 -8.45 -4.12
C ILE A 64 0.43 -8.05 -5.20
N ASP A 65 -0.72 -8.73 -5.28
CA ASP A 65 -1.74 -8.41 -6.27
C ASP A 65 -2.39 -7.05 -5.98
N ASP A 66 -2.57 -6.68 -4.71
CA ASP A 66 -3.03 -5.33 -4.32
C ASP A 66 -1.99 -4.28 -4.68
N PHE A 67 -0.71 -4.55 -4.39
CA PHE A 67 0.38 -3.67 -4.76
C PHE A 67 0.46 -3.45 -6.28
N ALA A 68 0.37 -4.51 -7.08
CA ALA A 68 0.42 -4.43 -8.53
C ALA A 68 -0.74 -3.61 -9.10
N ARG A 69 -1.95 -3.76 -8.54
CA ARG A 69 -3.10 -2.91 -8.92
C ARG A 69 -2.85 -1.43 -8.59
N ALA A 70 -2.34 -1.15 -7.39
CA ALA A 70 -2.12 0.22 -6.92
C ALA A 70 -0.91 0.92 -7.57
N ALA A 71 0.07 0.14 -8.05
CA ALA A 71 1.25 0.65 -8.75
C ALA A 71 0.96 1.10 -10.20
N VAL A 72 -0.25 0.80 -10.73
CA VAL A 72 -0.70 1.32 -12.02
C VAL A 72 -1.29 2.71 -11.82
N ILE A 73 -0.58 3.75 -12.28
CA ILE A 73 -1.07 5.13 -12.28
C ILE A 73 -2.07 5.29 -13.43
N PRO A 74 -3.36 5.59 -13.16
CA PRO A 74 -4.20 6.15 -14.20
C PRO A 74 -3.65 7.52 -14.57
N ASP A 75 -3.49 7.81 -15.86
CA ASP A 75 -3.12 9.13 -16.38
C ASP A 75 -4.22 10.16 -16.02
N THR A 76 -4.21 10.64 -14.79
CA THR A 76 -5.16 11.64 -14.29
C THR A 76 -4.41 12.72 -13.53
N PHE A 77 -3.36 13.27 -14.13
CA PHE A 77 -2.87 14.58 -13.71
C PHE A 77 -3.99 15.60 -13.95
N LYS A 78 -4.59 16.10 -12.87
CA LYS A 78 -5.44 17.28 -12.89
C LYS A 78 -4.76 18.34 -12.04
N ALA A 79 -4.31 19.42 -12.68
CA ALA A 79 -3.94 20.62 -11.96
C ALA A 79 -5.16 21.08 -11.15
N ARG A 80 -5.06 21.02 -9.81
CA ARG A 80 -6.05 21.63 -8.94
C ARG A 80 -5.71 23.14 -8.92
N PRO A 81 -6.67 24.03 -9.29
CA PRO A 81 -6.43 25.47 -9.32
C PRO A 81 -6.09 26.03 -7.93
#